data_AF-A0A1Y3Y0Q5-F1
#
_entry.id   AF-A0A1Y3Y0Q5-F1
#
_cell.length_a   1.000
_cell.length_b   1.000
_cell.length_c   1.000
_cell.angle_alpha   90.00
_cell.angle_beta   90.00
_cell.angle_gamma   90.00
#
_symmetry.space_group_name_H-M   'P 1'
#
loop_
_entity.id
_entity.type
_entity.pdbx_description
1 polymer ?
#
loop_
_entity_poly.entity_id
_entity_poly.type
_entity_poly.pdbx_seq_one_letter_code
_entity_poly.pdbx_strand_id
1 'polypeptide(L)'
;MLTKSQALDEAKRQRQALASLGKWRRNLFVFTACILFLAVLGLRSSGWSFGLGVASAIVAAISLLLTLTVHLSIRNGIRNVEAILHSLS
;
A
#
# COMPACT_ATOMS: atom_id res chain seq x y z
N MET A 1 -7.60 -30.55 -1.39
CA MET A 1 -8.76 -29.63 -1.39
C MET A 1 -9.05 -29.24 0.04
N LEU A 2 -9.22 -27.94 0.34
CA LEU A 2 -9.63 -27.48 1.67
C LEU A 2 -11.06 -27.95 1.94
N THR A 3 -11.37 -28.34 3.17
CA THR A 3 -12.76 -28.56 3.58
C THR A 3 -13.50 -27.21 3.66
N LYS A 4 -14.84 -27.21 3.54
CA LYS A 4 -15.62 -25.96 3.59
C LYS A 4 -15.31 -25.12 4.84
N SER A 5 -15.11 -25.75 5.99
CA SER A 5 -14.77 -25.07 7.24
C SER A 5 -13.37 -24.44 7.20
N GLN A 6 -12.38 -25.11 6.64
CA GLN A 6 -11.03 -24.57 6.48
C GLN A 6 -11.00 -23.39 5.50
N ALA A 7 -11.75 -23.46 4.41
CA ALA A 7 -11.84 -22.37 3.45
C ALA A 7 -12.55 -21.12 4.04
N LEU A 8 -13.56 -21.32 4.90
CA LEU A 8 -14.18 -20.22 5.65
C LEU A 8 -13.22 -19.59 6.68
N ASP A 9 -12.41 -20.40 7.37
CA ASP A 9 -11.44 -19.88 8.34
C ASP A 9 -10.33 -19.08 7.64
N GLU A 10 -9.83 -19.59 6.51
CA GLU A 10 -8.84 -18.90 5.68
C GLU A 10 -9.38 -17.56 5.16
N ALA A 11 -10.62 -17.53 4.65
CA ALA A 11 -11.26 -16.29 4.20
C ALA A 11 -11.38 -15.24 5.34
N LYS A 12 -11.70 -15.68 6.57
CA LYS A 12 -11.75 -14.79 7.74
C LYS A 12 -10.37 -14.24 8.09
N ARG A 13 -9.33 -15.09 8.13
CA ARG A 13 -7.95 -14.66 8.41
C ARG A 13 -7.45 -13.66 7.36
N GLN A 14 -7.69 -13.94 6.08
CA GLN A 14 -7.33 -13.03 5.00
C GLN A 14 -8.06 -11.68 5.12
N ARG A 15 -9.35 -11.68 5.46
CA ARG A 15 -10.12 -10.45 5.67
C ARG A 15 -9.57 -9.60 6.83
N GLN A 16 -9.16 -10.22 7.93
CA GLN A 16 -8.51 -9.52 9.05
C GLN A 16 -7.14 -8.94 8.65
N ALA A 17 -6.34 -9.68 7.88
CA ALA A 17 -5.06 -9.20 7.36
C ALA A 17 -5.26 -8.00 6.41
N LEU A 18 -6.26 -8.04 5.53
CA LEU A 18 -6.59 -6.94 4.62
C LEU A 18 -7.02 -5.66 5.37
N ALA A 19 -7.74 -5.81 6.48
CA ALA A 19 -8.12 -4.68 7.33
C ALA A 19 -6.90 -3.98 7.93
N SER A 20 -5.88 -4.72 8.37
CA SER A 20 -4.65 -4.13 8.91
C SER A 20 -3.85 -3.40 7.82
N LEU A 21 -3.78 -3.95 6.60
CA LEU A 21 -3.14 -3.32 5.44
C LEU A 21 -3.77 -1.98 5.06
N GLY A 22 -5.07 -1.78 5.31
CA GLY A 22 -5.74 -0.49 5.10
C GLY A 22 -5.12 0.65 5.91
N LYS A 23 -4.71 0.39 7.15
CA LYS A 23 -4.03 1.39 8.00
C LYS A 23 -2.62 1.69 7.49
N TRP A 24 -1.89 0.66 7.06
CA TRP A 24 -0.56 0.81 6.44
C TRP A 24 -0.62 1.64 5.15
N ARG A 25 -1.61 1.37 4.28
CA ARG A 25 -1.83 2.17 3.06
C ARG A 25 -2.02 3.65 3.36
N ARG A 26 -2.82 3.98 4.37
CA ARG A 26 -3.06 5.38 4.78
C ARG A 26 -1.77 6.05 5.26
N ASN A 27 -1.02 5.39 6.13
CA ASN A 27 0.23 5.93 6.66
C ASN A 27 1.26 6.14 5.55
N LEU A 28 1.36 5.19 4.62
CA LEU A 28 2.28 5.26 3.49
C LEU A 28 1.90 6.39 2.51
N PHE A 29 0.61 6.62 2.28
CA PHE A 29 0.14 7.75 1.47
C PHE A 29 0.52 9.10 2.12
N VAL A 30 0.26 9.26 3.42
CA VAL A 30 0.63 10.49 4.16
C VAL A 30 2.14 10.72 4.12
N PHE A 31 2.93 9.68 4.36
CA PHE A 31 4.39 9.74 4.26
C PHE A 31 4.86 10.16 2.87
N THR A 32 4.31 9.55 1.82
CA THR A 32 4.61 9.90 0.43
C THR A 32 4.32 11.37 0.14
N ALA A 33 3.18 11.88 0.61
CA ALA A 33 2.81 13.29 0.42
C ALA A 33 3.78 14.25 1.12
N CYS A 34 4.20 13.94 2.36
CA CYS A 34 5.19 14.74 3.08
C CYS A 34 6.54 14.78 2.35
N ILE A 35 7.03 13.65 1.85
CA ILE A 35 8.30 13.60 1.12
C ILE A 35 8.19 14.35 -0.22
N LEU A 36 7.06 14.21 -0.92
CA LEU A 36 6.83 14.94 -2.16
C LEU A 36 6.88 16.46 -1.92
N PHE A 37 6.30 16.94 -0.82
CA PHE A 37 6.39 18.35 -0.43
C PHE A 37 7.84 18.79 -0.19
N LEU A 38 8.62 18.00 0.55
CA LEU A 38 10.05 18.26 0.77
C LEU A 38 10.85 18.26 -0.54
N ALA A 39 10.53 17.34 -1.45
CA ALA A 39 11.14 17.27 -2.77
C ALA A 39 10.88 18.55 -3.56
N VAL A 40 9.64 19.05 -3.58
CA VAL A 40 9.29 20.31 -4.27
C VAL A 40 10.06 21.49 -3.69
N LEU A 41 10.15 21.59 -2.36
CA LEU A 41 10.93 22.66 -1.72
C LEU A 41 12.42 22.58 -2.05
N GLY A 42 13.00 21.38 -1.94
CA GLY A 42 14.42 21.16 -2.25
C GLY A 42 14.75 21.42 -3.71
N LEU A 43 13.92 20.96 -4.64
CA LEU A 43 14.13 21.16 -6.09
C LEU A 43 14.04 22.63 -6.52
N ARG A 44 13.36 23.48 -5.76
CA ARG A 44 13.31 24.94 -5.99
C ARG A 44 14.51 25.70 -5.38
N SER A 45 15.35 25.02 -4.61
CA SER A 45 16.51 25.61 -3.95
C SER A 45 17.80 25.37 -4.76
N SER A 46 18.89 26.01 -4.33
CA SER A 46 20.23 25.87 -4.93
C SER A 46 21.24 25.25 -3.97
N GLY A 47 22.35 24.74 -4.51
CA GLY A 47 23.43 24.16 -3.70
C GLY A 47 23.02 22.84 -3.04
N TRP A 48 23.48 22.61 -1.81
CA TRP A 48 23.23 21.36 -1.07
C TRP A 48 21.74 20.99 -0.96
N SER A 49 20.88 21.98 -0.75
CA SER A 49 19.43 21.77 -0.61
C SER A 49 18.76 21.25 -1.89
N PHE A 50 19.34 21.52 -3.07
CA PHE A 50 18.89 20.92 -4.33
C PHE A 50 19.14 19.41 -4.33
N GLY A 51 20.31 18.97 -3.88
CA GLY A 51 20.64 17.55 -3.76
C GLY A 51 19.68 16.81 -2.82
N LEU A 52 19.30 17.43 -1.70
CA LEU A 52 18.26 16.90 -0.80
C LEU A 52 16.88 16.82 -1.48
N GLY A 53 16.55 17.80 -2.33
CA GLY A 53 15.33 17.78 -3.15
C GLY A 53 15.29 16.60 -4.11
N VAL A 54 16.40 16.34 -4.83
CA VAL A 54 16.53 15.20 -5.74
C VAL A 54 16.42 13.87 -4.97
N ALA A 55 17.13 13.73 -3.85
CA ALA A 55 17.04 12.53 -3.02
C ALA A 55 15.60 12.30 -2.52
N SER A 56 14.93 13.35 -2.05
CA SER A 56 13.53 13.28 -1.62
C SER A 56 12.60 12.89 -2.77
N ALA A 57 12.83 13.39 -3.99
CA ALA A 57 12.04 13.02 -5.16
C ALA A 57 12.13 11.52 -5.48
N ILE A 58 13.33 10.94 -5.38
CA ILE A 58 13.54 9.50 -5.56
C ILE A 58 12.78 8.70 -4.50
N VAL A 59 12.88 9.09 -3.22
CA VAL A 59 12.15 8.41 -2.14
C VAL A 59 10.64 8.55 -2.31
N ALA A 60 10.14 9.71 -2.76
CA ALA A 60 8.72 9.91 -3.04
C ALA A 60 8.23 8.98 -4.16
N ALA A 61 9.01 8.82 -5.24
CA ALA A 61 8.66 7.92 -6.34
C ALA A 61 8.58 6.46 -5.87
N ILE A 62 9.55 5.99 -5.08
CA ILE A 62 9.54 4.64 -4.51
C ILE A 62 8.33 4.46 -3.57
N SER A 63 8.06 5.44 -2.71
CA SER A 63 6.94 5.40 -1.76
C SER A 63 5.58 5.39 -2.47
N LEU A 64 5.47 6.08 -3.61
CA LEU A 64 4.28 6.05 -4.46
C LEU A 64 4.07 4.65 -5.06
N LEU A 65 5.12 4.02 -5.59
CA LEU A 65 5.04 2.65 -6.12
C LEU A 65 4.63 1.65 -5.03
N LEU A 66 5.17 1.78 -3.82
CA LEU A 66 4.74 0.97 -2.68
C LEU A 66 3.27 1.22 -2.32
N THR A 67 2.82 2.48 -2.35
CA THR A 67 1.41 2.84 -2.08
C THR A 67 0.47 2.17 -3.08
N LEU A 68 0.81 2.22 -4.37
CA LEU A 68 0.05 1.56 -5.43
C LEU A 68 0.07 0.04 -5.25
N THR A 69 1.22 -0.54 -4.92
CA THR A 69 1.36 -1.98 -4.68
C THR A 69 0.47 -2.43 -3.53
N VAL A 70 0.50 -1.74 -2.38
CA VAL A 70 -0.38 -2.03 -1.23
C VAL A 70 -1.85 -1.88 -1.61
N HIS A 71 -2.19 -0.84 -2.38
CA HIS A 71 -3.57 -0.66 -2.86
C HIS A 71 -4.04 -1.84 -3.73
N LEU A 72 -3.21 -2.27 -4.70
CA LEU A 72 -3.51 -3.40 -5.57
C LEU A 72 -3.59 -4.71 -4.80
N SER A 73 -2.69 -4.94 -3.84
CA SER A 73 -2.72 -6.12 -2.97
C SER A 73 -4.01 -6.20 -2.15
N ILE A 74 -4.47 -5.07 -1.60
CA ILE A 74 -5.76 -5.02 -0.88
C ILE A 74 -6.91 -5.33 -1.83
N ARG A 75 -6.96 -4.69 -3.01
CA ARG A 75 -8.02 -4.89 -3.99
C ARG A 75 -8.09 -6.35 -4.47
N ASN A 76 -6.94 -6.93 -4.80
CA ASN A 76 -6.86 -8.31 -5.26
C ASN A 76 -7.16 -9.31 -4.14
N GLY A 77 -6.71 -9.03 -2.92
CA GLY A 77 -7.03 -9.87 -1.75
C GLY A 77 -8.53 -9.89 -1.44
N ILE A 78 -9.23 -8.75 -1.51
CA ILE A 78 -10.68 -8.69 -1.34
C ILE A 78 -11.39 -9.56 -2.39
N ARG A 79 -11.01 -9.42 -3.66
CA ARG A 79 -11.57 -10.23 -4.77
C ARG A 79 -11.32 -11.73 -4.57
N ASN A 80 -10.15 -12.10 -4.05
CA ASN A 80 -9.81 -13.49 -3.75
C ASN A 80 -10.70 -14.07 -2.63
N VAL A 81 -10.90 -13.30 -1.55
CA VAL A 81 -11.79 -13.69 -0.44
C VAL A 81 -13.23 -13.85 -0.94
N GLU A 82 -13.72 -12.93 -1.76
CA GLU A 82 -15.06 -13.01 -2.36
C GLU A 82 -15.21 -14.25 -3.26
N ALA A 83 -14.19 -14.57 -4.07
CA ALA A 83 -14.19 -15.77 -4.92
C ALA A 83 -14.22 -17.07 -4.09
N ILE A 84 -13.47 -17.13 -2.98
CA ILE A 84 -13.51 -18.28 -2.05
C ILE A 84 -14.92 -18.42 -1.48
N LEU A 85 -15.51 -17.33 -0.97
CA LEU A 85 -16.85 -17.37 -0.38
C LEU A 85 -17.92 -17.80 -1.40
N HIS A 86 -17.85 -17.30 -2.63
CA HIS A 86 -18.76 -17.69 -3.72
C HIS A 86 -18.58 -19.15 -4.15
N SER A 87 -17.37 -19.72 -4.03
CA SER A 87 -17.15 -21.14 -4.33
C SER A 87 -17.73 -22.10 -3.27
N LEU A 88 -18.10 -21.56 -2.10
CA LEU A 88 -18.57 -22.33 -0.95
C LEU A 88 -20.10 -22.31 -0.77
N SER A 89 -20.77 -21.30 -1.32
CA SER A 89 -22.24 -21.19 -1.45
C SER A 89 -22.75 -22.21 -2.45
#